data_AF-A0A7C3WTP6-F1
#
_entry.id   AF-A0A7C3WTP6-F1
#
_cell.length_a   1.000
_cell.length_b   1.000
_cell.length_c   1.000
_cell.angle_alpha   90.00
_cell.angle_beta   90.00
_cell.angle_gamma   90.00
#
_symmetry.space_group_name_H-M   'P 1'
#
loop_
_entity.id
_entity.type
_entity.pdbx_description
1 polymer ?
#
loop_
_entity_poly.entity_id
_entity_poly.type
_entity_poly.pdbx_seq_one_letter_code
_entity_poly.pdbx_strand_id
1 'polypeptide(L)' 'MAVGKVEDQRHLARCQKCGKWHEVKADDARSETYFAHREATFVCCGLEQKAIFIVEKDELDFH' A
#
# COMPACT_ATOMS: atom_id res chain seq x y z
N MET A 1 -7.62 -9.86 -0.01
CA MET A 1 -6.85 -8.63 0.33
C MET A 1 -6.66 -7.84 -0.97
N ALA A 2 -6.79 -6.50 -0.95
CA ALA A 2 -6.59 -5.71 -2.16
C ALA A 2 -5.09 -5.56 -2.44
N VAL A 3 -4.70 -5.57 -3.72
CA VAL A 3 -3.29 -5.44 -4.14
C VAL A 3 -2.93 -3.97 -4.21
N GLY A 4 -1.88 -3.57 -3.50
CA GLY A 4 -1.24 -2.26 -3.62
C GLY A 4 0.01 -2.33 -4.50
N LYS A 5 0.29 -1.28 -5.28
CA LYS A 5 1.60 -1.03 -5.90
C LYS A 5 2.05 0.39 -5.62
N VAL A 6 3.36 0.61 -5.57
CA VAL A 6 3.93 1.96 -5.48
C VAL A 6 4.54 2.31 -6.84
N GLU A 7 4.12 3.42 -7.44
CA GLU A 7 4.58 3.88 -8.76
C GLU A 7 4.73 5.40 -8.72
N ASP A 8 5.89 5.94 -9.13
CA ASP A 8 6.14 7.39 -9.12
C ASP A 8 5.88 8.05 -7.75
N GLN A 9 6.32 7.40 -6.66
CA GLN A 9 6.05 7.79 -5.26
C GLN A 9 4.57 7.80 -4.84
N ARG A 10 3.65 7.33 -5.69
CA ARG A 10 2.21 7.23 -5.39
C ARG A 10 1.85 5.81 -4.99
N HIS A 11 0.98 5.69 -3.98
CA HIS A 11 0.44 4.41 -3.57
C HIS A 11 -0.87 4.17 -4.34
N LEU A 12 -0.88 3.13 -5.17
CA LEU A 12 -2.02 2.76 -6.01
C LEU A 12 -2.63 1.47 -5.49
N ALA A 13 -3.92 1.48 -5.17
CA ALA A 13 -4.67 0.30 -4.74
C ALA A 13 -5.62 -0.19 -5.84
N ARG A 14 -5.63 -1.50 -6.11
CA ARG A 14 -6.56 -2.10 -7.07
C ARG A 14 -7.87 -2.50 -6.39
N CYS A 15 -8.97 -1.92 -6.84
CA CYS A 15 -10.31 -2.33 -6.41
C CYS A 15 -10.58 -3.79 -6.82
N GLN A 16 -10.98 -4.63 -5.88
CA GLN A 16 -11.32 -6.04 -6.11
C GLN A 16 -12.61 -6.21 -6.92
N LYS A 17 -13.49 -5.19 -6.93
CA LYS A 17 -14.78 -5.25 -7.62
C LYS A 17 -14.72 -4.80 -9.07
N CYS A 18 -14.06 -3.67 -9.37
CA CYS A 18 -13.98 -3.13 -10.72
C CYS A 18 -12.60 -3.28 -11.38
N GLY A 19 -11.58 -3.74 -10.65
CA GLY A 19 -10.22 -3.90 -11.16
C GLY A 19 -9.46 -2.59 -11.41
N LYS A 20 -10.08 -1.42 -11.19
CA LYS A 20 -9.44 -0.11 -11.38
C LYS A 20 -8.41 0.18 -10.29
N TRP A 21 -7.35 0.87 -10.68
CA TRP A 21 -6.35 1.42 -9.78
C TRP A 21 -6.80 2.79 -9.28
N HIS A 22 -6.70 2.98 -7.96
CA HIS A 22 -7.00 4.23 -7.29
C HIS A 22 -5.78 4.69 -6.52
N GLU A 23 -5.46 5.98 -6.64
CA GLU A 23 -4.48 6.62 -5.77
C GLU A 23 -5.05 6.67 -4.36
N VAL A 24 -4.28 6.16 -3.41
CA VAL A 24 -4.63 6.11 -1.99
C VAL A 24 -3.49 6.70 -1.19
N LYS A 25 -3.83 7.25 -0.02
CA LYS A 25 -2.82 7.65 0.96
C LYS A 25 -2.62 6.47 1.89
N ALA A 26 -1.44 5.86 1.83
CA ALA A 26 -1.08 4.82 2.77
C ALA A 26 -0.57 5.46 4.06
N ASP A 27 -1.15 5.05 5.17
CA ASP A 27 -0.72 5.43 6.51
C ASP A 27 0.30 4.40 7.02
N ASP A 28 1.24 4.85 7.85
CA ASP A 28 2.24 3.98 8.47
C ASP A 28 1.54 3.13 9.55
N ALA A 29 1.10 1.93 9.14
CA ALA A 29 0.30 1.05 9.98
C ALA A 29 1.05 0.57 11.23
N ARG A 30 2.35 0.31 11.06
CA ARG A 30 3.29 -0.13 12.08
C ARG A 30 4.71 -0.05 11.49
N SER A 31 5.56 0.81 12.04
CA SER A 31 7.00 0.67 11.85
C SER A 31 7.49 -0.49 12.71
N GLU A 32 7.61 -1.67 12.13
CA GLU A 32 8.50 -2.68 12.69
C GLU A 32 9.93 -2.35 12.25
N THR A 33 10.90 -2.71 13.07
CA THR A 33 12.31 -2.27 13.00
C THR A 33 12.96 -2.47 11.62
N TYR A 34 12.45 -3.41 10.82
CA TYR A 34 13.04 -3.87 9.56
C TYR A 34 12.14 -3.69 8.32
N PHE A 35 10.82 -3.55 8.48
CA PHE A 35 9.88 -3.42 7.37
C PHE A 35 8.85 -2.34 7.65
N ALA A 36 8.68 -1.41 6.72
CA ALA A 36 7.60 -0.43 6.77
C ALA A 36 6.36 -1.05 6.10
N HIS A 37 5.49 -1.65 6.92
CA HIS A 37 4.16 -2.03 6.49
C HIS A 37 3.29 -0.76 6.44
N ARG A 38 2.96 -0.33 5.22
CA ARG A 38 1.99 0.74 5.01
C ARG A 38 0.65 0.14 4.61
N GLU A 39 -0.43 0.71 5.12
CA GLU A 39 -1.77 0.28 4.76
C GLU A 39 -2.62 1.46 4.35
N ALA A 40 -3.51 1.26 3.38
CA ALA A 40 -4.48 2.26 2.98
C ALA A 40 -5.88 1.65 2.96
N THR A 41 -6.81 2.31 3.64
CA THR A 41 -8.24 2.01 3.52
C THR A 41 -8.85 2.93 2.47
N PHE A 42 -9.57 2.36 1.51
CA PHE A 42 -10.24 3.10 0.46
C PHE A 42 -11.60 2.50 0.13
N VAL A 43 -12.54 3.35 -0.30
CA VAL A 43 -13.87 2.92 -0.72
C VAL A 43 -13.96 3.00 -2.24
N CYS A 44 -14.27 1.88 -2.87
CA CYS A 44 -14.55 1.83 -4.31
C CYS A 44 -15.72 0.88 -4.59
N CYS A 45 -16.61 1.30 -5.51
CA CYS A 45 -17.81 0.55 -5.88
C CYS A 45 -18.74 0.22 -4.70
N GLY A 46 -18.76 1.09 -3.68
CA GLY A 46 -19.53 0.92 -2.44
C GLY A 46 -18.93 -0.08 -1.46
N LEU A 47 -17.69 -0.54 -1.68
CA LEU A 47 -16.99 -1.49 -0.82
C LEU A 47 -15.76 -0.82 -0.21
N GLU A 48 -15.69 -0.81 1.12
CA GLU A 48 -14.48 -0.47 1.85
C GLU A 48 -13.46 -1.60 1.75
N GLN A 49 -12.25 -1.26 1.36
CA GLN A 49 -11.18 -2.18 1.04
C GLN A 49 -9.88 -1.69 1.66
N LYS A 50 -9.04 -2.63 2.10
CA LYS A 50 -7.70 -2.36 2.61
C LYS A 50 -6.66 -2.89 1.63
N ALA A 51 -5.73 -2.01 1.24
CA ALA A 51 -4.54 -2.35 0.48
C ALA A 51 -3.31 -2.29 1.40
N ILE A 52 -2.43 -3.27 1.28
CA ILE A 52 -1.18 -3.33 2.02
C ILE A 52 -0.04 -3.06 1.03
N PHE A 53 0.87 -2.18 1.44
CA PHE A 53 2.07 -1.83 0.71
C PHE A 53 3.25 -2.24 1.59
N ILE A 54 4.01 -3.22 1.10
CA ILE A 54 5.25 -3.65 1.76
C ILE A 54 6.35 -2.83 1.11
N VAL A 55 6.88 -1.86 1.85
CA VAL A 55 8.08 -1.14 1.44
C VAL A 55 9.24 -1.84 2.14
N GLU A 56 10.02 -2.60 1.36
CA GLU A 56 11.28 -3.14 1.84
C GLU A 56 12.17 -1.94 2.17
N LYS A 57 12.59 -1.81 3.43
CA LYS A 57 13.72 -0.95 3.76
C LYS A 57 14.93 -1.70 3.23
N ASP A 58 15.54 -1.18 2.18
CA ASP A 58 16.85 -1.66 1.72
C ASP A 58 17.83 -1.58 2.91
N GLU A 59 18.09 -2.70 3.57
CA GLU A 59 19.15 -2.85 4.58
C GLU A 59 20.46 -3.28 3.91
N LEU A 60 20.84 -2.63 2.81
CA LEU A 60 22.09 -2.90 2.09
C LEU A 60 22.89 -1.62 1.83
N ASP A 61 23.11 -0.84 2.89
CA ASP A 61 24.27 0.04 2.97
C ASP A 61 25.24 -0.55 4.02
N PHE A 62 25.97 -1.60 3.61
CA PHE A 62 27.17 -2.03 4.34
C PHE A 62 28.28 -1.05 3.98
N HIS A 63 28.57 -0.12 4.90
CA HIS A 63 29.75 0.75 4.85
C HIS A 63 30.88 0.17 5.70
#